data_AF-A0AAX3WNG5-F1
#
_entry.id   AF-A0AAX3WNG5-F1
#
_cell.length_a   1.000
_cell.length_b   1.000
_cell.length_c   1.000
_cell.angle_alpha   90.00
_cell.angle_beta   90.00
_cell.angle_gamma   90.00
#
_symmetry.space_group_name_H-M   'P 1'
#
loop_
_entity.id
_entity.type
_entity.pdbx_description
1 polymer ?
#
loop_
_entity_poly.entity_id
_entity_poly.type
_entity_poly.pdbx_seq_one_letter_code
_entity_poly.pdbx_strand_id
1 'polypeptide(L)'
;MPTWPKDQLLPHGPDLPMAERIRRYQHNIRAIRASGCPVSTSADLDTLDPAHIELWFADSAERSHRLKSAIQQLAAMSEDDGASETSCT
;
A
#
# COMPACT_ATOMS: atom_id res chain seq x y z
N MET A 1 -22.29 8.28 12.05
CA MET A 1 -20.82 8.24 12.12
C MET A 1 -20.34 7.42 10.95
N PRO A 2 -19.36 7.88 10.16
CA PRO A 2 -18.77 7.05 9.12
C PRO A 2 -18.09 5.84 9.74
N THR A 3 -18.28 4.67 9.14
CA THR A 3 -17.73 3.40 9.65
C THR A 3 -16.93 2.73 8.55
N TRP A 4 -15.73 2.26 8.89
CA TRP A 4 -14.87 1.58 7.93
C TRP A 4 -15.50 0.25 7.48
N PRO A 5 -15.79 0.04 6.17
CA PRO A 5 -16.60 -1.08 5.70
C PRO A 5 -15.76 -2.33 5.45
N LYS A 6 -14.99 -2.78 6.45
CA LYS A 6 -13.96 -3.83 6.32
C LYS A 6 -14.47 -5.09 5.60
N ASP A 7 -15.67 -5.54 5.94
CA ASP A 7 -16.26 -6.79 5.42
C ASP A 7 -16.70 -6.69 3.95
N GLN A 8 -16.75 -5.48 3.40
CA GLN A 8 -17.10 -5.22 2.00
C GLN A 8 -15.88 -5.03 1.10
N LEU A 9 -14.67 -4.91 1.69
CA LEU A 9 -13.44 -4.66 0.96
C LEU A 9 -12.89 -5.95 0.37
N LEU A 10 -12.61 -5.91 -0.93
CA LEU A 10 -12.01 -7.00 -1.67
C LEU A 10 -10.47 -6.91 -1.63
N PRO A 11 -9.77 -8.03 -1.44
CA PRO A 11 -8.32 -8.06 -1.54
C PRO A 11 -7.90 -7.74 -2.97
N HIS A 12 -6.98 -6.78 -3.14
CA HIS A 12 -6.50 -6.27 -4.42
C HIS A 12 -4.96 -6.29 -4.45
N GLY A 13 -4.40 -7.49 -4.38
CA GLY A 13 -2.95 -7.72 -4.34
C GLY A 13 -2.30 -7.94 -5.73
N PRO A 14 -0.97 -8.06 -5.77
CA PRO A 14 -0.21 -8.32 -7.00
C PRO A 14 -0.50 -9.71 -7.61
N ASP A 15 -1.03 -10.65 -6.82
CA ASP A 15 -1.38 -12.00 -7.28
C ASP A 15 -2.59 -12.04 -8.24
N LEU A 16 -3.29 -10.91 -8.41
CA LEU A 16 -4.44 -10.80 -9.30
C LEU A 16 -4.03 -10.18 -10.65
N PRO A 17 -4.68 -10.59 -11.76
CA PRO A 17 -4.51 -9.89 -13.04
C PRO A 17 -4.85 -8.40 -12.92
N MET A 18 -4.14 -7.55 -13.68
CA MET A 18 -4.28 -6.09 -13.60
C MET A 18 -5.73 -5.60 -13.70
N ALA A 19 -6.49 -6.11 -14.66
CA ALA A 19 -7.90 -5.77 -14.84
C ALA A 19 -8.75 -6.04 -13.58
N GLU A 20 -8.49 -7.15 -12.88
CA GLU A 20 -9.20 -7.51 -11.65
C GLU A 20 -8.75 -6.63 -10.47
N ARG A 21 -7.46 -6.26 -10.41
CA ARG A 21 -6.95 -5.29 -9.42
C ARG A 21 -7.64 -3.95 -9.55
N ILE A 22 -7.77 -3.45 -10.78
CA ILE A 22 -8.47 -2.20 -11.10
C ILE A 22 -9.94 -2.27 -10.68
N ARG A 23 -10.65 -3.34 -11.08
CA ARG A 23 -12.06 -3.55 -10.73
C ARG A 23 -12.28 -3.58 -9.21
N ARG A 24 -11.43 -4.30 -8.46
CA ARG A 24 -11.53 -4.38 -7.00
C ARG A 24 -11.15 -3.08 -6.32
N TYR A 25 -10.18 -2.34 -6.84
CA TYR A 25 -9.86 -1.00 -6.35
C TYR A 25 -11.06 -0.06 -6.48
N GLN A 26 -11.67 0.01 -7.67
CA GLN A 26 -12.89 0.80 -7.91
C GLN A 26 -14.01 0.41 -6.95
N HIS A 27 -14.28 -0.90 -6.80
CA HIS A 27 -15.26 -1.42 -5.84
C HIS A 27 -14.98 -0.95 -4.41
N ASN A 28 -13.75 -1.11 -3.94
CA ASN A 28 -13.36 -0.74 -2.57
C ASN A 28 -13.55 0.74 -2.29
N ILE A 29 -13.15 1.61 -3.23
CA ILE A 29 -13.34 3.04 -3.04
C ILE A 29 -14.83 3.40 -3.03
N ARG A 30 -15.66 2.78 -3.89
CA ARG A 30 -17.12 2.97 -3.84
C ARG A 30 -17.69 2.54 -2.49
N ALA A 31 -17.27 1.40 -1.95
CA ALA A 31 -17.71 0.91 -0.64
C ALA A 31 -17.33 1.88 0.50
N ILE A 32 -16.09 2.40 0.49
CA ILE A 32 -15.61 3.37 1.49
C ILE A 32 -16.39 4.69 1.41
N ARG A 33 -16.64 5.21 0.20
CA ARG A 33 -17.46 6.41 0.01
C ARG A 33 -18.90 6.19 0.50
N ALA A 34 -19.49 5.03 0.19
CA ALA A 34 -20.85 4.67 0.61
C ALA A 34 -20.99 4.55 2.14
N SER A 35 -19.90 4.21 2.84
CA SER A 35 -19.89 4.18 4.32
C SER A 35 -19.71 5.55 4.97
N GLY A 36 -19.64 6.62 4.17
CA GLY A 36 -19.46 8.00 4.61
C GLY A 36 -18.02 8.36 4.94
N CYS A 37 -17.06 7.45 4.71
CA CYS A 37 -15.64 7.73 4.96
C CYS A 37 -15.08 8.64 3.87
N PRO A 38 -14.32 9.70 4.23
CA PRO A 38 -13.68 10.55 3.25
C PRO A 38 -12.60 9.77 2.50
N VAL A 39 -12.60 9.88 1.17
CA VAL A 39 -11.54 9.36 0.31
C VAL A 39 -10.93 10.56 -0.42
N SER A 40 -9.64 10.79 -0.22
CA SER A 40 -8.92 11.96 -0.77
C SER A 40 -8.81 11.97 -2.30
N THR A 41 -9.15 10.87 -2.98
CA THR A 41 -9.08 10.76 -4.43
C THR A 41 -10.25 11.51 -5.07
N SER A 42 -9.99 12.72 -5.56
CA SER A 42 -10.89 13.48 -6.45
C SER A 42 -11.02 12.85 -7.83
N ALA A 43 -10.13 11.91 -8.17
CA ALA A 43 -10.15 11.23 -9.46
C ALA A 43 -11.44 10.40 -9.56
N ASP A 44 -12.23 10.74 -10.56
CA ASP A 44 -13.40 10.01 -11.02
C ASP A 44 -13.03 8.54 -11.26
N LEU A 45 -13.29 7.68 -10.29
CA LEU A 45 -12.99 6.23 -10.36
C LEU A 45 -13.61 5.56 -11.59
N ASP A 46 -14.67 6.17 -12.12
CA ASP A 46 -15.42 5.71 -13.27
C ASP A 46 -14.87 6.24 -14.61
N THR A 47 -14.01 7.27 -14.61
CA THR A 47 -13.39 7.84 -15.82
C THR A 47 -11.87 7.69 -15.85
N LEU A 48 -11.26 7.29 -14.73
CA LEU A 48 -9.82 7.10 -14.63
C LEU A 48 -9.38 5.97 -15.57
N ASP A 49 -8.50 6.32 -16.52
CA ASP A 49 -7.91 5.37 -17.46
C ASP A 49 -7.28 4.20 -16.68
N PRO A 50 -7.66 2.94 -17.01
CA PRO A 50 -7.01 1.74 -16.48
C PRO A 50 -5.48 1.81 -16.45
N ALA A 51 -4.85 2.43 -17.46
CA ALA A 51 -3.39 2.58 -17.52
C ALA A 51 -2.85 3.49 -16.40
N HIS A 52 -3.60 4.50 -15.98
CA HIS A 52 -3.21 5.38 -14.87
C HIS A 52 -3.26 4.63 -13.54
N ILE A 53 -4.30 3.81 -13.34
CA ILE A 53 -4.44 2.96 -12.15
C ILE A 53 -3.31 1.92 -12.10
N GLU A 54 -2.94 1.36 -13.25
CA GLU A 54 -1.81 0.44 -13.38
C GLU A 54 -0.47 1.11 -13.01
N LEU A 55 -0.21 2.34 -13.48
CA LEU A 55 0.98 3.10 -13.08
C LEU A 55 1.03 3.35 -11.57
N TRP A 56 -0.10 3.71 -10.95
CA TRP A 56 -0.17 3.87 -9.50
C TRP A 56 0.12 2.57 -8.74
N PHE A 57 -0.31 1.44 -9.29
CA PHE A 57 0.01 0.13 -8.74
C PHE A 57 1.50 -0.18 -8.83
N ALA A 58 2.15 0.12 -9.95
CA ALA A 58 3.59 -0.05 -10.12
C ALA A 58 4.38 0.87 -9.16
N ASP A 59 4.04 2.16 -9.11
CA ASP A 59 4.66 3.13 -8.21
C ASP A 59 4.48 2.75 -6.74
N SER A 60 3.32 2.21 -6.37
CA SER A 60 3.07 1.77 -5.00
C SER A 60 3.83 0.50 -4.63
N ALA A 61 4.03 -0.41 -5.57
CA ALA A 61 4.87 -1.60 -5.37
C ALA A 61 6.33 -1.20 -5.17
N GLU A 62 6.85 -0.30 -6.01
CA GLU A 62 8.22 0.21 -5.91
C GLU A 62 8.44 0.97 -4.59
N ARG A 63 7.53 1.88 -4.21
CA ARG A 63 7.62 2.59 -2.92
C ARG A 63 7.59 1.63 -1.74
N SER A 64 6.72 0.62 -1.78
CA SER A 64 6.65 -0.41 -0.74
C SER A 64 7.95 -1.21 -0.65
N HIS A 65 8.55 -1.56 -1.78
CA HIS A 65 9.84 -2.24 -1.84
C HIS A 65 10.95 -1.40 -1.21
N ARG A 66 11.08 -0.13 -1.62
CA ARG A 66 12.07 0.81 -1.06
C ARG A 66 11.91 0.99 0.44
N LEU A 67 10.68 1.16 0.92
CA LEU A 67 10.40 1.28 2.35
C LEU A 67 10.82 0.02 3.11
N LYS A 68 10.50 -1.17 2.58
CA LYS A 68 10.92 -2.44 3.19
C LYS A 68 12.45 -2.56 3.26
N SER A 69 13.15 -2.22 2.19
CA SER A 69 14.62 -2.22 2.16
C SER A 69 15.22 -1.22 3.15
N ALA A 70 14.66 -0.01 3.26
CA ALA A 70 15.11 0.99 4.23
C ALA A 70 14.93 0.52 5.68
N ILE A 71 13.80 -0.11 6.00
CA ILE A 71 13.56 -0.70 7.32
C ILE A 71 14.58 -1.80 7.63
N GLN A 72 14.90 -2.66 6.65
CA GLN A 72 15.90 -3.72 6.82
C GLN A 72 17.31 -3.15 7.05
N GLN A 73 17.70 -2.10 6.32
CA GLN A 73 18.98 -1.42 6.52
C GLN A 73 19.07 -0.78 7.91
N LEU A 74 18.01 -0.11 8.35
CA LEU A 74 17.93 0.48 9.68
C LEU A 74 18.05 -0.58 10.79
N ALA A 75 17.40 -1.73 10.61
CA ALA A 75 17.49 -2.83 11.56
C ALA A 75 18.93 -3.40 11.62
N ALA A 76 19.58 -3.60 10.47
CA ALA A 76 20.96 -4.11 10.42
C ALA A 76 21.96 -3.14 11.06
N MET A 77 21.78 -1.81 10.89
CA MET A 77 22.61 -0.81 11.58
C MET A 77 22.50 -0.90 13.10
N SER A 78 21.36 -1.33 13.64
CA SER A 78 21.15 -1.47 15.08
C SER A 78 21.85 -2.70 15.67
N GLU A 79 22.30 -3.65 14.84
CA GLU A 79 23.00 -4.86 15.27
C GLU A 79 24.54 -4.66 15.32
N ASP A 80 25.10 -3.71 14.56
CA ASP A 80 26.54 -3.43 14.52
C ASP A 80 27.03 -2.55 15.70
N ASP A 81 26.15 -1.74 16.31
CA ASP A 81 26.48 -0.92 17.48
C ASP A 81 26.61 -1.74 18.80
N GLY A 82 26.36 -3.06 18.75
CA GLY A 82 26.48 -3.97 19.91
C GLY A 82 27.78 -4.78 19.97
N ALA A 83 28.66 -4.69 18.95
CA ALA A 83 29.83 -5.57 18.80
C ALA A 83 31.19 -4.84 18.93
N SER A 84 31.21 -3.63 19.47
CA SER A 84 32.45 -2.93 19.84
C SER A 84 32.38 -2.42 21.27
N GLU A 85 32.72 -3.30 22.22
CA GLU A 85 33.47 -2.99 23.46
C GLU A 85 33.33 -4.16 24.44
N THR A 86 34.32 -5.06 24.45
CA THR A 86 35.03 -5.52 25.67
C THR A 86 36.09 -6.53 25.25
N SER A 87 37.26 -6.04 24.83
CA SER A 87 38.50 -6.80 24.95
C SER A 87 39.56 -5.86 25.51
N CYS A 88 39.68 -5.87 26.84
CA CYS A 88 40.85 -5.45 27.60
C CYS A 88 40.66 -5.90 29.05
N THR A 89 41.16 -7.10 29.36
CA THR A 89 42.11 -7.39 30.47
C THR A 89 42.45 -8.86 30.45
#